data_AF-A0A2U1WVH4-F1
#
_entry.id   AF-A0A2U1WVH4-F1
#
_cell.length_a   1.000
_cell.length_b   1.000
_cell.length_c   1.000
_cell.angle_alpha   90.00
_cell.angle_beta   90.00
_cell.angle_gamma   90.00
#
_symmetry.space_group_name_H-M   'P 1'
#
loop_
_entity.id
_entity.type
_entity.pdbx_description
1 polymer ?
#
loop_
_entity_poly.entity_id
_entity_poly.type
_entity_poly.pdbx_seq_one_letter_code
_entity_poly.pdbx_strand_id
1 'polypeptide(L)'
;MEARVDQIEQRALNMPRMMRRLGVDSEAAYGCGLGLMIARAARRCSQCRTVETCTAWLGRPAADTAHRDFCPNAELFERLAG
;
A
#
# COMPACT_ATOMS: atom_id res chain seq x y z
N MET A 1 23.27 7.06 -5.55
CA MET A 1 23.05 5.76 -4.87
C MET A 1 22.02 5.91 -3.76
N GLU A 2 22.19 6.93 -2.89
CA GLU A 2 21.24 7.37 -1.85
C GLU A 2 19.76 7.36 -2.30
N ALA A 3 19.41 8.12 -3.35
CA ALA A 3 18.01 8.21 -3.81
C ALA A 3 17.35 6.86 -4.16
N ARG A 4 18.11 5.84 -4.59
CA ARG A 4 17.57 4.50 -4.85
C ARG A 4 17.29 3.74 -3.55
N VAL A 5 18.16 3.89 -2.56
CA VAL A 5 17.99 3.31 -1.22
C VAL A 5 16.76 3.92 -0.56
N ASP A 6 16.62 5.25 -0.62
CA ASP A 6 15.48 5.97 -0.05
C ASP A 6 14.14 5.48 -0.63
N GLN A 7 14.07 5.28 -1.95
CA GLN A 7 12.86 4.77 -2.57
C GLN A 7 12.55 3.31 -2.19
N ILE A 8 13.56 2.48 -1.93
CA ILE A 8 13.35 1.10 -1.47
C ILE A 8 12.73 1.11 -0.07
N GLU A 9 13.27 1.91 0.83
CA GLU A 9 12.76 2.09 2.19
C GLU A 9 11.33 2.67 2.17
N GLN A 10 11.08 3.69 1.35
CA GLN A 10 9.75 4.26 1.19
C GLN A 10 8.72 3.23 0.71
N ARG A 11 9.06 2.36 -0.25
CA ARG A 11 8.14 1.29 -0.70
C ARG A 11 7.80 0.33 0.44
N ALA A 12 8.81 -0.06 1.23
CA ALA A 12 8.61 -0.95 2.38
C ALA A 12 7.72 -0.32 3.46
N LEU A 13 7.88 0.99 3.71
CA LEU A 13 7.10 1.73 4.70
C LEU A 13 5.69 2.10 4.22
N ASN A 14 5.50 2.36 2.93
CA ASN A 14 4.23 2.88 2.40
C ASN A 14 3.12 1.83 2.38
N MET A 15 3.43 0.57 2.08
CA MET A 15 2.41 -0.48 2.05
C MET A 15 1.65 -0.65 3.38
N PRO A 16 2.32 -0.86 4.54
CA PRO A 16 1.59 -1.00 5.81
C PRO A 16 0.82 0.28 6.18
N ARG A 17 1.31 1.47 5.78
CA ARG A 17 0.60 2.74 5.99
C ARG A 17 -0.66 2.85 5.13
N MET A 18 -0.59 2.42 3.86
CA MET A 18 -1.75 2.34 2.95
C MET A 18 -2.82 1.41 3.53
N MET A 19 -2.43 0.20 3.93
CA MET A 19 -3.34 -0.79 4.50
C MET A 19 -4.06 -0.24 5.75
N ARG A 20 -3.31 0.33 6.70
CA ARG A 20 -3.88 0.94 7.90
C ARG A 20 -4.83 2.09 7.58
N ARG A 21 -4.43 2.97 6.66
CA ARG A 21 -5.23 4.13 6.27
C ARG A 21 -6.55 3.73 5.60
N LEU A 22 -6.55 2.65 4.84
CA LEU A 22 -7.74 2.13 4.16
C LEU A 22 -8.55 1.16 5.03
N GLY A 23 -8.14 0.89 6.28
CA GLY A 23 -8.86 -0.03 7.17
C GLY A 23 -8.64 -1.51 6.87
N VAL A 24 -7.56 -1.87 6.18
CA VAL A 24 -7.21 -3.27 5.93
C VAL A 24 -6.57 -3.89 7.17
N ASP A 25 -7.26 -4.85 7.78
CA ASP A 25 -6.71 -5.70 8.83
C ASP A 25 -5.90 -6.85 8.21
N SER A 26 -4.57 -6.72 8.28
CA SER A 26 -3.66 -7.75 7.76
C SER A 26 -3.75 -9.06 8.53
N GLU A 27 -3.95 -9.02 9.86
CA GLU A 27 -3.98 -10.23 10.69
C GLU A 27 -5.25 -11.03 10.40
N ALA A 28 -6.39 -10.36 10.31
CA ALA A 28 -7.65 -10.98 9.88
C ALA A 28 -7.52 -11.55 8.46
N ALA A 29 -6.91 -10.83 7.53
CA ALA A 29 -6.68 -11.31 6.16
C ALA A 29 -5.84 -12.60 6.14
N TYR A 30 -4.80 -12.71 6.98
CA TYR A 30 -4.04 -13.95 7.11
C TYR A 30 -4.87 -15.09 7.71
N GLY A 31 -5.65 -14.81 8.76
CA GLY A 31 -6.56 -15.79 9.38
C GLY A 31 -7.61 -16.35 8.41
N CYS A 32 -8.06 -15.53 7.46
CA CYS A 32 -9.00 -15.94 6.40
C CYS A 32 -8.34 -16.61 5.18
N GLY A 33 -7.04 -16.94 5.24
CA GLY A 33 -6.32 -17.58 4.14
C GLY A 33 -5.99 -16.66 2.95
N LEU A 34 -6.08 -15.34 3.13
CA LEU A 34 -5.80 -14.34 2.08
C LEU A 34 -4.31 -13.95 2.01
N GLY A 35 -3.43 -14.65 2.75
CA GLY A 35 -2.00 -14.35 2.81
C GLY A 35 -1.30 -14.31 1.45
N LEU A 36 -1.71 -15.15 0.50
CA LEU A 36 -1.17 -15.10 -0.87
C LEU A 36 -1.53 -13.78 -1.60
N MET A 37 -2.72 -13.22 -1.35
CA MET A 37 -3.11 -11.92 -1.90
C MET A 37 -2.27 -10.79 -1.29
N ILE A 38 -2.05 -10.82 0.02
CA ILE A 38 -1.18 -9.86 0.72
C ILE A 38 0.27 -9.94 0.19
N ALA A 39 0.82 -11.14 0.02
CA ALA A 39 2.16 -11.33 -0.52
C ALA A 39 2.29 -10.80 -1.97
N ARG A 40 1.27 -11.01 -2.80
CA ARG A 40 1.22 -10.43 -4.16
C ARG A 40 1.14 -8.90 -4.12
N ALA A 41 0.36 -8.33 -3.20
CA ALA A 41 0.29 -6.88 -3.00
C ALA A 41 1.66 -6.30 -2.61
N ALA A 42 2.37 -6.97 -1.69
CA ALA A 42 3.72 -6.60 -1.27
C ALA A 42 4.71 -6.61 -2.42
N ARG A 43 4.68 -7.66 -3.25
CA ARG A 43 5.51 -7.75 -4.45
C ARG A 43 5.23 -6.62 -5.46
N ARG A 44 3.96 -6.20 -5.61
CA ARG A 44 3.61 -5.06 -6.47
C ARG A 44 4.08 -3.73 -5.87
N CYS A 45 3.89 -3.53 -4.57
CA CYS A 45 4.34 -2.33 -3.86
C CYS A 45 5.87 -2.17 -3.93
N SER A 46 6.64 -3.24 -3.76
CA SER A 46 8.11 -3.18 -3.81
C SER A 46 8.67 -2.82 -5.19
N GLN A 47 7.88 -2.97 -6.24
CA GLN A 47 8.26 -2.65 -7.63
C GLN A 47 7.48 -1.44 -8.21
N CYS A 48 6.63 -0.78 -7.42
CA CYS A 48 5.79 0.28 -7.94
C CYS A 48 6.62 1.52 -8.32
N ARG A 49 6.17 2.20 -9.39
CA ARG A 49 6.79 3.42 -9.92
C ARG A 49 6.17 4.71 -9.36
N THR A 50 5.12 4.59 -8.55
CA THR A 50 4.36 5.71 -7.98
C THR A 50 4.66 5.94 -6.50
N VAL A 51 5.85 5.52 -6.03
CA VAL A 51 6.22 5.59 -4.60
C VAL A 51 6.17 7.02 -4.05
N GLU A 52 6.66 8.01 -4.80
CA GLU A 52 6.67 9.42 -4.39
C GLU A 52 5.24 9.97 -4.26
N THR A 53 4.39 9.69 -5.24
CA THR A 53 2.96 10.05 -5.20
C THR A 53 2.25 9.38 -4.02
N CYS A 54 2.56 8.12 -3.75
CA CYS A 54 2.03 7.37 -2.61
C CYS A 54 2.45 8.00 -1.27
N THR A 55 3.74 8.33 -1.12
CA THR A 55 4.28 9.00 0.08
C THR A 55 3.57 10.33 0.31
N ALA A 56 3.40 11.13 -0.74
CA ALA A 56 2.72 12.42 -0.65
C ALA A 56 1.23 12.25 -0.26
N TRP A 57 0.53 11.30 -0.88
CA TRP A 57 -0.88 11.02 -0.58
C TRP A 57 -1.08 10.51 0.86
N LEU A 58 -0.16 9.70 1.37
CA LEU A 58 -0.21 9.22 2.76
C LEU A 58 -0.14 10.35 3.80
N GLY A 59 0.37 11.53 3.43
CA GLY A 59 0.38 12.74 4.26
C GLY A 59 -0.89 13.61 4.17
N ARG A 60 -1.84 13.28 3.28
CA ARG A 60 -3.08 14.05 3.08
C ARG A 60 -4.20 13.66 4.05
N PRO A 61 -5.30 14.42 4.17
CA PRO A 61 -6.45 14.05 5.00
C PRO A 61 -7.06 12.70 4.60
N ALA A 62 -7.59 11.93 5.55
CA ALA A 62 -8.05 10.54 5.35
C ALA A 62 -9.15 10.38 4.28
N ALA A 63 -9.98 11.39 4.06
CA ALA A 63 -11.06 11.36 3.06
C ALA A 63 -10.58 11.46 1.60
N ASP A 64 -9.29 11.71 1.36
CA ASP A 64 -8.72 11.78 0.00
C ASP A 64 -8.69 10.38 -0.66
N THR A 65 -9.44 10.21 -1.75
CA THR A 65 -9.56 8.96 -2.53
C THR A 65 -8.64 8.86 -3.75
N ALA A 66 -7.70 9.79 -3.95
CA ALA A 66 -6.81 9.85 -5.12
C ALA A 66 -5.87 8.63 -5.26
N HIS A 67 -5.76 7.78 -4.24
CA HIS A 67 -5.05 6.51 -4.34
C HIS A 67 -5.58 5.60 -5.44
N ARG A 68 -6.86 5.73 -5.81
CA ARG A 68 -7.47 5.00 -6.93
C ARG A 68 -6.79 5.28 -8.27
N ASP A 69 -6.18 6.46 -8.43
CA ASP A 69 -5.60 6.89 -9.70
C ASP A 69 -4.15 6.43 -9.90
N PHE A 70 -3.41 6.17 -8.80
CA PHE A 70 -1.97 5.87 -8.88
C PHE A 70 -1.56 4.54 -8.25
N CYS A 71 -2.38 3.95 -7.37
CA CYS A 71 -1.99 2.76 -6.63
C CYS A 71 -2.39 1.48 -7.39
N PRO A 72 -1.42 0.62 -7.77
CA PRO A 72 -1.72 -0.65 -8.45
C PRO A 72 -2.41 -1.69 -7.54
N ASN A 73 -2.51 -1.41 -6.23
CA ASN A 73 -3.20 -2.25 -5.26
C ASN A 73 -4.49 -1.61 -4.74
N ALA A 74 -4.95 -0.47 -5.29
CA ALA A 74 -6.11 0.26 -4.77
C ALA A 74 -7.33 -0.64 -4.61
N GLU A 75 -7.79 -1.25 -5.71
CA GLU A 75 -8.96 -2.13 -5.71
C GLU A 75 -8.82 -3.30 -4.71
N LEU A 76 -7.62 -3.87 -4.59
CA LEU A 76 -7.37 -4.96 -3.64
C LEU A 76 -7.50 -4.47 -2.20
N PHE A 77 -6.89 -3.34 -1.85
CA PHE A 77 -6.98 -2.82 -0.49
C PHE A 77 -8.40 -2.39 -0.15
N GLU A 78 -9.14 -1.78 -1.07
CA GLU A 78 -10.54 -1.43 -0.87
C GLU A 78 -11.43 -2.66 -0.66
N ARG A 79 -11.16 -3.77 -1.36
CA ARG A 79 -11.87 -5.03 -1.16
C ARG A 79 -11.54 -5.73 0.17
N LEU A 80 -10.37 -5.45 0.72
CA LEU A 80 -9.91 -6.02 2.00
C LEU A 80 -10.20 -5.08 3.18
N ALA A 81 -10.61 -3.85 2.91
CA ALA A 81 -11.07 -2.91 3.92
C ALA A 81 -12.38 -3.42 4.51
N GLY A 82 -12.43 -3.51 5.83
CA GLY A 82 -13.62 -3.89 6.61
C GLY A 82 -14.34 -2.67 7.15
#